data_AF-A0A9D2C939-F1
#
_entry.id   AF-A0A9D2C939-F1
#
_cell.length_a   1.000
_cell.length_b   1.000
_cell.length_c   1.000
_cell.angle_alpha   90.00
_cell.angle_beta   90.00
_cell.angle_gamma   90.00
#
_symmetry.space_group_name_H-M   'P 1'
#
loop_
_entity.id
_entity.type
_entity.pdbx_description
1 polymer ?
#
loop_
_entity_poly.entity_id
_entity_poly.type
_entity_poly.pdbx_seq_one_letter_code
_entity_poly.pdbx_strand_id
1 'polypeptide(L)'
;LDDQYDAFVEKVSAALADVKVGEPEDGEALVGPLSSQAAADNLRTQVGAAVADGAQVLAGDVADSGDTRVAPALLGGITETMAAYGQELFGPIGQVYRAKDVDDAVRIANATPYGLGSRIWADDLEVARSVAARLDVGMVSINGANGEDYDMPFGGVKRSGFGRELGPRGMEEFMNRKLVVEP
;
A
#
# COMPACT_ATOMS: atom_id res chain seq x y z
N LEU A 1 17.70 4.68 9.00
CA LEU A 1 16.58 4.74 8.02
C LEU A 1 16.26 6.19 7.71
N ASP A 2 16.22 7.04 8.73
CA ASP A 2 16.02 8.49 8.60
C ASP A 2 16.94 9.15 7.56
N ASP A 3 18.25 8.88 7.59
CA ASP A 3 19.22 9.45 6.63
C ASP A 3 18.95 9.12 5.15
N GLN A 4 18.11 8.11 4.87
CA GLN A 4 17.73 7.73 3.51
C GLN A 4 16.46 8.44 3.03
N TYR A 5 15.71 9.08 3.93
CA TYR A 5 14.39 9.65 3.62
C TYR A 5 14.47 10.70 2.53
N ASP A 6 15.35 11.70 2.67
CA ASP A 6 15.41 12.82 1.73
C ASP A 6 15.82 12.35 0.33
N ALA A 7 16.83 11.47 0.24
CA ALA A 7 17.28 10.89 -1.03
C ALA A 7 16.22 9.96 -1.67
N PHE A 8 15.44 9.25 -0.85
CA PHE A 8 14.34 8.42 -1.34
C PHE A 8 13.22 9.30 -1.92
N VAL A 9 12.80 10.33 -1.18
CA VAL A 9 11.78 11.29 -1.63
C VAL A 9 12.22 11.93 -2.94
N GLU A 10 13.45 12.44 -3.02
CA GLU A 10 13.97 13.06 -4.25
C GLU A 10 13.85 12.13 -5.46
N LYS A 11 14.29 10.87 -5.33
CA LYS A 11 14.25 9.89 -6.43
C LYS A 11 12.82 9.50 -6.82
N VAL A 12 11.93 9.32 -5.85
CA VAL A 12 10.51 9.03 -6.12
C VAL A 12 9.84 10.22 -6.77
N SER A 13 10.09 11.45 -6.29
CA SER A 13 9.57 12.67 -6.89
C SER A 13 9.99 12.82 -8.35
N ALA A 14 11.27 12.56 -8.65
CA ALA A 14 11.77 12.57 -10.02
C ALA A 14 11.09 11.51 -10.90
N ALA A 15 10.94 10.28 -10.39
CA ALA A 15 10.27 9.21 -11.13
C ALA A 15 8.78 9.51 -11.40
N LEU A 16 8.09 10.14 -10.46
CA LEU A 16 6.68 10.55 -10.63
C LEU A 16 6.51 11.66 -11.66
N ALA A 17 7.49 12.56 -11.83
CA ALA A 17 7.42 13.65 -12.79
C ALA A 17 7.33 13.16 -14.26
N ASP A 18 7.86 11.98 -14.54
CA ASP A 18 7.84 11.36 -15.87
C ASP A 18 6.58 10.49 -16.13
N VAL A 19 5.69 10.35 -15.14
CA VAL A 19 4.51 9.49 -15.26
C VAL A 19 3.42 10.19 -16.07
N LYS A 20 3.14 9.65 -17.26
CA LYS A 20 2.04 10.10 -18.10
C LYS A 20 0.71 9.50 -17.65
N VAL A 21 -0.27 10.37 -17.46
CA VAL A 21 -1.67 10.02 -17.23
C VAL A 21 -2.43 10.18 -18.53
N GLY A 22 -3.16 9.15 -18.94
CA GLY A 22 -3.84 9.15 -20.22
C GLY A 22 -4.95 8.10 -20.29
N GLU A 23 -5.51 7.95 -21.48
CA GLU A 23 -6.49 6.91 -21.73
C GLU A 23 -5.82 5.54 -21.83
N PRO A 24 -6.51 4.42 -21.54
CA PRO A 24 -5.94 3.08 -21.67
C PRO A 24 -5.42 2.76 -23.08
N GLU A 25 -5.96 3.40 -24.12
CA GLU A 25 -5.53 3.26 -25.50
C GLU A 25 -4.25 4.05 -25.83
N ASP A 26 -3.83 4.98 -24.96
CA ASP A 26 -2.57 5.69 -25.09
C ASP A 26 -1.42 4.79 -24.62
N GLY A 27 -0.66 4.25 -25.59
CA GLY A 27 0.46 3.37 -25.33
C GLY A 27 1.63 4.00 -24.57
N GLU A 28 1.63 5.32 -24.37
CA GLU A 28 2.63 6.03 -23.55
C GLU A 28 2.12 6.32 -22.12
N ALA A 29 0.83 6.15 -21.85
CA ALA A 29 0.25 6.39 -20.53
C ALA A 29 0.57 5.22 -19.58
N LEU A 30 1.14 5.54 -18.42
CA LEU A 30 1.41 4.55 -17.37
C LEU A 30 0.27 4.49 -16.34
N VAL A 31 -0.56 5.54 -16.28
CA VAL A 31 -1.68 5.65 -15.35
C VAL A 31 -2.94 6.00 -16.12
N GLY A 32 -3.94 5.13 -16.03
CA GLY A 32 -5.27 5.33 -16.60
C GLY A 32 -6.21 6.12 -15.69
N PRO A 33 -7.44 6.39 -16.14
CA PRO A 33 -8.48 6.95 -15.29
C PRO A 33 -8.86 5.97 -14.16
N LEU A 34 -9.37 6.52 -13.05
CA LEU A 34 -10.04 5.74 -12.02
C LEU A 34 -11.36 5.17 -12.56
N SER A 35 -11.85 4.14 -11.87
CA SER A 35 -13.01 3.33 -12.31
C SER A 35 -14.32 4.12 -12.44
N SER A 36 -14.45 5.26 -11.76
CA SER A 36 -15.65 6.10 -11.80
C SER A 36 -15.37 7.52 -11.31
N GLN A 37 -16.28 8.45 -11.63
CA GLN A 37 -16.22 9.82 -11.11
C GLN A 37 -16.30 9.84 -9.58
N ALA A 38 -17.16 9.01 -9.00
CA ALA A 38 -17.29 8.91 -7.55
C ALA A 38 -15.97 8.46 -6.86
N ALA A 39 -15.22 7.55 -7.49
CA ALA A 39 -13.91 7.14 -6.98
C ALA A 39 -12.90 8.30 -7.02
N ALA A 40 -12.88 9.06 -8.13
CA ALA A 40 -12.02 10.23 -8.27
C ALA A 40 -12.38 11.35 -7.27
N ASP A 41 -13.66 11.66 -7.12
CA ASP A 41 -14.13 12.68 -6.18
C ASP A 41 -13.85 12.30 -4.72
N ASN A 42 -14.04 11.02 -4.37
CA ASN A 42 -13.72 10.51 -3.03
C ASN A 42 -12.22 10.62 -2.76
N LEU A 43 -11.37 10.20 -3.70
CA LEU A 43 -9.92 10.30 -3.55
C LEU A 43 -9.47 11.76 -3.38
N ARG A 44 -9.97 12.67 -4.23
CA ARG A 44 -9.68 14.11 -4.11
C ARG A 44 -10.11 14.67 -2.76
N THR A 45 -11.27 14.24 -2.25
CA THR A 45 -11.75 14.61 -0.92
C THR A 45 -10.80 14.13 0.18
N GLN A 46 -10.35 12.87 0.12
CA GLN A 46 -9.40 12.30 1.09
C GLN A 46 -8.05 13.04 1.06
N VAL A 47 -7.52 13.33 -0.13
CA VAL A 47 -6.26 14.07 -0.30
C VAL A 47 -6.39 15.50 0.20
N GLY A 48 -7.49 16.19 -0.16
CA GLY A 48 -7.77 17.55 0.30
C GLY A 48 -7.88 17.64 1.83
N ALA A 49 -8.54 16.66 2.46
CA ALA A 49 -8.60 16.55 3.92
C ALA A 49 -7.21 16.33 4.54
N ALA A 50 -6.39 15.45 3.95
CA ALA A 50 -5.03 15.21 4.41
C ALA A 50 -4.16 16.48 4.38
N VAL A 51 -4.23 17.24 3.28
CA VAL A 51 -3.50 18.51 3.14
C VAL A 51 -4.02 19.56 4.12
N ALA A 52 -5.35 19.64 4.32
CA ALA A 52 -5.95 20.53 5.30
C ALA A 52 -5.51 20.20 6.75
N ASP A 53 -5.28 18.92 7.05
CA ASP A 53 -4.77 18.44 8.34
C ASP A 53 -3.24 18.62 8.49
N GLY A 54 -2.55 19.10 7.44
CA GLY A 54 -1.12 19.45 7.48
C GLY A 54 -0.19 18.48 6.74
N ALA A 55 -0.72 17.50 6.01
CA ALA A 55 0.10 16.69 5.11
C ALA A 55 0.74 17.56 4.01
N GLN A 56 1.93 17.17 3.58
CA GLN A 56 2.71 17.86 2.55
C GLN A 56 2.60 17.12 1.22
N VAL A 57 2.39 17.85 0.13
CA VAL A 57 2.55 17.32 -1.23
C VAL A 57 4.03 17.43 -1.60
N LEU A 58 4.74 16.30 -1.57
CA LEU A 58 6.19 16.23 -1.83
C LEU A 58 6.51 16.06 -3.32
N ALA A 59 5.56 15.54 -4.09
CA ALA A 59 5.69 15.31 -5.53
C ALA A 59 4.32 15.25 -6.21
N GLY A 60 4.32 15.50 -7.52
CA GLY A 60 3.14 15.37 -8.36
C GLY A 60 2.16 16.51 -8.21
N ASP A 61 0.92 16.26 -8.63
CA ASP A 61 -0.17 17.23 -8.56
C ASP A 61 -1.41 16.58 -7.93
N VAL A 62 -2.08 17.33 -7.07
CA VAL A 62 -3.34 16.93 -6.41
C VAL A 62 -4.52 17.79 -6.86
N ALA A 63 -4.30 18.65 -7.86
CA ALA A 63 -5.34 19.47 -8.46
C ALA A 63 -6.44 18.61 -9.08
N ASP A 64 -7.65 19.15 -9.02
CA ASP A 64 -8.82 18.53 -9.62
C ASP A 64 -8.85 18.77 -11.14
N SER A 65 -8.74 17.69 -11.93
CA SER A 65 -8.89 17.72 -13.38
C SER A 65 -10.35 17.79 -13.85
N GLY A 66 -11.32 17.63 -12.93
CA GLY A 66 -12.75 17.64 -13.22
C GLY A 66 -13.29 16.37 -13.89
N ASP A 67 -12.48 15.31 -13.95
CA ASP A 67 -12.84 14.03 -14.57
C ASP A 67 -12.38 12.83 -13.72
N THR A 68 -12.27 11.63 -14.31
CA THR A 68 -11.86 10.41 -13.61
C THR A 68 -10.34 10.24 -13.52
N ARG A 69 -9.56 11.10 -14.16
CA ARG A 69 -8.09 11.01 -14.15
C ARG A 69 -7.57 11.70 -12.90
N VAL A 70 -6.65 11.05 -12.20
CA VAL A 70 -6.00 11.62 -11.01
C VAL A 70 -4.50 11.50 -11.22
N ALA A 71 -3.81 12.63 -11.10
CA ALA A 71 -2.36 12.66 -11.24
C ALA A 71 -1.70 11.93 -10.07
N PRO A 72 -0.60 11.18 -10.32
CA PRO A 72 0.17 10.60 -9.26
C PRO A 72 0.76 11.67 -8.35
N ALA A 73 0.70 11.44 -7.04
CA ALA A 73 1.32 12.34 -6.06
C ALA A 73 1.93 11.57 -4.90
N LEU A 74 2.88 12.20 -4.22
CA LEU A 74 3.50 11.67 -3.01
C LEU A 74 3.19 12.60 -1.83
N LEU A 75 2.51 12.06 -0.81
CA LEU A 75 2.21 12.76 0.43
C LEU A 75 3.23 12.39 1.52
N GLY A 76 3.69 13.40 2.26
CA GLY A 76 4.53 13.24 3.45
C GLY A 76 4.00 14.06 4.63
N GLY A 77 4.69 13.96 5.77
CA GLY A 77 4.29 14.69 6.99
C GLY A 77 2.98 14.20 7.62
N ILE A 78 2.49 13.03 7.21
CA ILE A 78 1.27 12.43 7.76
C ILE A 78 1.57 11.91 9.18
N THR A 79 0.70 12.25 10.13
CA THR A 79 0.83 11.85 11.54
C THR A 79 -0.36 11.00 11.98
N GLU A 80 -0.21 10.26 13.08
CA GLU A 80 -1.25 9.35 13.63
C GLU A 80 -2.59 10.03 13.95
N THR A 81 -2.62 11.36 14.10
CA THR A 81 -3.84 12.12 14.33
C THR A 81 -4.61 12.45 13.04
N MET A 82 -3.98 12.31 11.87
CA MET A 82 -4.59 12.59 10.58
C MET A 82 -5.36 11.38 10.07
N ALA A 83 -6.52 11.60 9.47
CA ALA A 83 -7.32 10.50 8.92
C ALA A 83 -6.56 9.68 7.86
N ALA A 84 -5.74 10.35 7.05
CA ALA A 84 -4.92 9.74 5.99
C ALA A 84 -3.95 8.66 6.51
N TYR A 85 -3.55 8.70 7.78
CA TYR A 85 -2.63 7.72 8.38
C TYR A 85 -3.20 6.30 8.40
N GLY A 86 -4.51 6.19 8.61
CA GLY A 86 -5.22 4.91 8.72
C GLY A 86 -6.21 4.64 7.59
N GLN A 87 -6.19 5.44 6.52
CA GLN A 87 -7.14 5.34 5.40
C GLN A 87 -6.49 4.74 4.15
N GLU A 88 -7.29 3.93 3.45
CA GLU A 88 -6.98 3.51 2.09
C GLU A 88 -7.45 4.58 1.09
N LEU A 89 -6.55 5.03 0.22
CA LEU A 89 -6.82 6.06 -0.79
C LEU A 89 -7.30 5.48 -2.13
N PHE A 90 -6.92 4.24 -2.44
CA PHE A 90 -7.38 3.50 -3.63
C PHE A 90 -7.19 4.23 -4.98
N GLY A 91 -6.10 4.99 -5.10
CA GLY A 91 -5.68 5.63 -6.34
C GLY A 91 -4.19 5.95 -6.34
N PRO A 92 -3.68 6.72 -7.32
CA PRO A 92 -2.24 6.89 -7.56
C PRO A 92 -1.55 7.82 -6.56
N ILE A 93 -1.92 7.76 -5.27
CA ILE A 93 -1.36 8.61 -4.22
C ILE A 93 -0.51 7.77 -3.27
N GLY A 94 0.80 8.00 -3.32
CA GLY A 94 1.75 7.40 -2.39
C GLY A 94 1.79 8.16 -1.07
N GLN A 95 2.09 7.45 0.02
CA GLN A 95 2.39 8.04 1.32
C GLN A 95 3.80 7.63 1.73
N VAL A 96 4.60 8.58 2.21
CA VAL A 96 5.96 8.31 2.71
C VAL A 96 6.10 8.77 4.16
N TYR A 97 6.66 7.88 4.97
CA TYR A 97 6.84 8.07 6.40
C TYR A 97 8.33 8.05 6.75
N ARG A 98 8.73 8.96 7.64
CA ARG A 98 10.08 9.00 8.18
C ARG A 98 10.16 8.06 9.37
N ALA A 99 11.08 7.10 9.33
CA ALA A 99 11.33 6.15 10.40
C ALA A 99 12.76 6.29 10.91
N LYS A 100 12.95 6.40 12.24
CA LYS A 100 14.30 6.54 12.82
C LYS A 100 15.17 5.30 12.56
N ASP A 101 14.58 4.13 12.80
CA ASP A 101 15.23 2.83 12.81
C ASP A 101 14.22 1.74 12.39
N VAL A 102 14.69 0.49 12.31
CA VAL A 102 13.89 -0.65 11.88
C VAL A 102 12.71 -0.90 12.83
N ASP A 103 12.89 -0.66 14.13
CA ASP A 103 11.84 -0.89 15.12
C ASP A 103 10.71 0.12 14.97
N ASP A 104 11.04 1.38 14.71
CA ASP A 104 10.07 2.42 14.40
C ASP A 104 9.38 2.20 13.06
N ALA A 105 10.09 1.69 12.05
CA ALA A 105 9.49 1.34 10.76
C ALA A 105 8.44 0.22 10.92
N VAL A 106 8.73 -0.81 11.71
CA VAL A 106 7.75 -1.87 12.04
C VAL A 106 6.57 -1.29 12.81
N ARG A 107 6.81 -0.41 13.79
CA ARG A 107 5.74 0.26 14.55
C ARG A 107 4.81 1.04 13.62
N ILE A 108 5.37 1.86 12.71
CA ILE A 108 4.61 2.63 11.72
C ILE A 108 3.82 1.69 10.80
N ALA A 109 4.46 0.65 10.26
CA ALA A 109 3.82 -0.31 9.36
C ALA A 109 2.65 -1.06 10.00
N ASN A 110 2.72 -1.34 11.31
CA ASN A 110 1.64 -2.02 12.04
C ASN A 110 0.56 -1.08 12.59
N ALA A 111 0.79 0.24 12.58
CA ALA A 111 -0.12 1.26 13.14
C ALA A 111 -1.35 1.55 12.26
N THR A 112 -1.61 0.72 11.26
CA THR A 112 -2.83 0.71 10.45
C THR A 112 -3.83 -0.35 10.96
N PRO A 113 -5.14 -0.10 10.85
CA PRO A 113 -6.16 -1.11 11.13
C PRO A 113 -6.21 -2.23 10.06
N TYR A 114 -5.45 -2.10 8.97
CA TYR A 114 -5.37 -3.06 7.87
C TYR A 114 -4.12 -3.94 7.98
N GLY A 115 -4.10 -5.04 7.23
CA GLY A 115 -3.01 -6.02 7.26
C GLY A 115 -3.05 -6.99 6.08
N LEU A 116 -3.12 -6.50 4.84
CA LEU A 116 -3.20 -7.34 3.64
C LEU A 116 -1.84 -7.92 3.28
N GLY A 117 -0.92 -7.09 2.78
CA GLY A 117 0.41 -7.48 2.35
C GLY A 117 1.45 -6.40 2.62
N SER A 118 2.73 -6.78 2.60
CA SER A 118 3.86 -5.87 2.73
C SER A 118 5.04 -6.30 1.85
N ARG A 119 5.96 -5.37 1.61
CA ARG A 119 7.19 -5.60 0.85
C ARG A 119 8.37 -4.98 1.57
N ILE A 120 9.44 -5.77 1.70
CA ILE A 120 10.67 -5.38 2.38
C ILE A 120 11.80 -5.32 1.36
N TRP A 121 12.58 -4.25 1.42
CA TRP A 121 13.83 -4.10 0.68
C TRP A 121 14.98 -3.95 1.66
N ALA A 122 15.91 -4.90 1.66
CA ALA A 122 17.09 -4.88 2.52
C ALA A 122 18.21 -5.76 1.94
N ASP A 123 19.46 -5.32 2.07
CA ASP A 123 20.62 -6.12 1.64
C ASP A 123 20.81 -7.38 2.50
N ASP A 124 20.54 -7.27 3.80
CA ASP A 124 20.61 -8.37 4.75
C ASP A 124 19.28 -9.12 4.83
N LEU A 125 19.27 -10.37 4.34
CA LEU A 125 18.09 -11.23 4.34
C LEU A 125 17.68 -11.69 5.74
N GLU A 126 18.60 -11.81 6.70
CA GLU A 126 18.24 -12.16 8.08
C GLU A 126 17.49 -11.01 8.75
N VAL A 127 17.94 -9.77 8.52
CA VAL A 127 17.20 -8.57 8.95
C VAL A 127 15.83 -8.53 8.27
N ALA A 128 15.76 -8.76 6.95
CA ALA A 128 14.49 -8.76 6.22
C ALA A 128 13.50 -9.80 6.78
N ARG A 129 13.98 -11.01 7.08
CA ARG A 129 13.16 -12.09 7.68
C ARG A 129 12.72 -11.74 9.10
N SER A 130 13.60 -11.14 9.90
CA SER A 130 13.24 -10.66 11.24
C SER A 130 12.15 -9.60 11.20
N VAL A 131 12.25 -8.65 10.27
CA VAL A 131 11.20 -7.64 10.03
C VAL A 131 9.91 -8.30 9.56
N ALA A 132 9.97 -9.21 8.58
CA ALA A 132 8.81 -9.92 8.05
C ALA A 132 8.01 -10.63 9.16
N ALA A 133 8.70 -11.28 10.10
CA ALA A 133 8.08 -11.99 11.22
C ALA A 133 7.37 -11.06 12.23
N ARG A 134 7.64 -9.75 12.19
CA ARG A 134 7.07 -8.74 13.10
C ARG A 134 5.94 -7.93 12.48
N LEU A 135 5.69 -8.06 11.18
CA LEU A 135 4.63 -7.34 10.50
C LEU A 135 3.29 -8.07 10.66
N ASP A 136 2.26 -7.32 11.06
CA ASP A 136 0.90 -7.85 11.23
C ASP A 136 0.14 -7.83 9.89
N VAL A 137 0.64 -8.59 8.93
CA VAL A 137 0.10 -8.70 7.57
C VAL A 137 -0.09 -10.15 7.15
N GLY A 138 -0.98 -10.39 6.19
CA GLY A 138 -1.22 -11.73 5.67
C GLY A 138 -0.10 -12.25 4.76
N MET A 139 0.62 -11.35 4.08
CA MET A 139 1.65 -11.68 3.08
C MET A 139 2.84 -10.73 3.18
N VAL A 140 4.07 -11.25 2.98
CA VAL A 140 5.29 -10.44 2.90
C VAL A 140 6.15 -10.91 1.73
N SER A 141 6.56 -9.97 0.88
CA SER A 141 7.58 -10.20 -0.17
C SER A 141 8.88 -9.50 0.18
N ILE A 142 10.03 -10.10 -0.16
CA ILE A 142 11.37 -9.54 0.12
C ILE A 142 12.12 -9.36 -1.21
N ASN A 143 12.74 -8.19 -1.39
CA ASN A 143 13.70 -7.87 -2.46
C ASN A 143 13.29 -8.25 -3.88
N GLY A 144 12.04 -7.99 -4.27
CA GLY A 144 11.64 -8.31 -5.64
C GLY A 144 10.80 -9.57 -5.78
N ALA A 145 10.82 -10.47 -4.80
CA ALA A 145 10.18 -11.77 -4.91
C ALA A 145 8.69 -11.64 -5.28
N ASN A 146 8.25 -12.47 -6.22
CA ASN A 146 6.83 -12.58 -6.56
C ASN A 146 6.08 -13.01 -5.30
N GLY A 147 5.15 -12.15 -4.86
CA GLY A 147 4.31 -12.41 -3.68
C GLY A 147 2.93 -12.97 -4.04
N GLU A 148 2.66 -13.18 -5.33
CA GLU A 148 1.36 -13.54 -5.87
C GLU A 148 1.53 -14.57 -6.98
N ASP A 149 0.83 -15.69 -6.87
CA ASP A 149 0.69 -16.73 -7.89
C ASP A 149 -0.60 -17.52 -7.61
N TYR A 150 -1.11 -18.28 -8.58
CA TYR A 150 -2.38 -19.01 -8.45
C TYR A 150 -2.33 -20.09 -7.36
N ASP A 151 -1.14 -20.58 -7.01
CA ASP A 151 -0.91 -21.60 -5.97
C ASP A 151 -0.49 -21.01 -4.61
N MET A 152 -0.24 -19.70 -4.54
CA MET A 152 0.14 -19.00 -3.30
C MET A 152 -1.09 -18.47 -2.58
N PRO A 153 -1.20 -18.65 -1.25
CA PRO A 153 -2.34 -18.14 -0.48
C PRO A 153 -2.34 -16.61 -0.44
N PHE A 154 -3.47 -16.01 -0.80
CA PHE A 154 -3.70 -14.57 -0.75
C PHE A 154 -4.72 -14.23 0.34
N GLY A 155 -4.52 -13.14 1.07
CA GLY A 155 -5.50 -12.64 2.02
C GLY A 155 -4.90 -12.06 3.28
N GLY A 156 -5.61 -11.12 3.89
CA GLY A 156 -5.11 -10.31 4.99
C GLY A 156 -5.42 -10.84 6.38
N VAL A 157 -5.11 -9.99 7.35
CA VAL A 157 -5.52 -10.04 8.76
C VAL A 157 -6.13 -8.70 9.16
N LYS A 158 -6.55 -8.56 10.43
CA LYS A 158 -7.20 -7.35 10.96
C LYS A 158 -8.46 -6.98 10.14
N ARG A 159 -8.59 -5.72 9.70
CA ARG A 159 -9.72 -5.28 8.86
C ARG A 159 -9.53 -5.58 7.36
N SER A 160 -8.41 -6.18 6.97
CA SER A 160 -8.20 -6.66 5.58
C SER A 160 -8.80 -8.04 5.32
N GLY A 161 -9.50 -8.62 6.30
CA GLY A 161 -10.26 -9.86 6.14
C GLY A 161 -9.76 -11.01 7.00
N PHE A 162 -10.35 -12.18 6.78
CA PHE A 162 -10.02 -13.46 7.40
C PHE A 162 -10.11 -14.58 6.36
N GLY A 163 -9.48 -15.72 6.62
CA GLY A 163 -9.35 -16.81 5.64
C GLY A 163 -8.30 -16.50 4.57
N ARG A 164 -8.19 -17.38 3.57
CA ARG A 164 -7.31 -17.18 2.40
C ARG A 164 -8.06 -17.47 1.11
N GLU A 165 -7.65 -16.81 0.03
CA GLU A 165 -7.99 -17.14 -1.34
C GLU A 165 -6.75 -17.73 -2.03
N LEU A 166 -6.94 -18.31 -3.23
CA LEU A 166 -5.90 -18.97 -4.02
C LEU A 166 -5.23 -20.17 -3.34
N GLY A 167 -4.53 -20.97 -4.16
CA GLY A 167 -3.82 -22.16 -3.72
C GLY A 167 -4.66 -23.19 -2.95
N PRO A 168 -4.00 -24.18 -2.34
CA PRO A 168 -4.67 -25.20 -1.54
C PRO A 168 -5.44 -24.63 -0.35
N ARG A 169 -4.91 -23.57 0.27
CA ARG A 169 -5.54 -22.95 1.44
C ARG A 169 -6.87 -22.27 1.10
N GLY A 170 -6.95 -21.57 -0.02
CA GLY A 170 -8.22 -20.99 -0.46
C GLY A 170 -9.26 -22.04 -0.83
N MET A 171 -8.85 -23.17 -1.40
CA MET A 171 -9.78 -24.28 -1.64
C MET A 171 -10.32 -24.88 -0.34
N GLU A 172 -9.51 -24.96 0.72
CA GLU A 172 -9.93 -25.49 2.03
C GLU A 172 -11.05 -24.67 2.68
N GLU A 173 -11.18 -23.36 2.38
CA GLU A 173 -12.25 -22.50 2.91
C GLU A 173 -13.65 -22.90 2.41
N PHE A 174 -13.73 -23.65 1.30
CA PHE A 174 -14.98 -24.14 0.72
C PHE A 174 -15.28 -25.62 1.06
N MET A 175 -14.49 -26.24 1.94
CA MET A 175 -14.63 -27.65 2.31
C MET A 175 -15.30 -27.86 3.67
N ASN A 176 -16.12 -28.91 3.79
CA ASN A 176 -16.70 -29.34 5.07
C ASN A 176 -15.79 -30.37 5.75
N ARG A 177 -15.24 -30.04 6.93
CA ARG A 177 -14.45 -30.98 7.74
C ARG A 177 -15.38 -31.81 8.64
N LYS A 178 -15.24 -33.13 8.63
CA LYS A 178 -16.01 -34.06 9.49
C LYS A 178 -15.07 -34.74 10.48
N LEU A 179 -15.28 -34.49 11.77
CA LEU A 179 -14.63 -35.22 12.85
C LEU A 179 -15.43 -36.51 13.15
N VAL A 180 -14.73 -37.64 13.21
CA VAL A 180 -15.28 -38.93 13.68
C VAL A 180 -14.40 -39.39 14.83
N VAL A 181 -15.02 -39.75 15.95
CA VAL A 181 -14.32 -40.22 17.17
C VAL A 181 -14.92 -41.55 17.57
N GLU A 182 -14.06 -42.53 17.87
CA GLU A 182 -14.44 -43.84 18.41
C GLU A 182 -13.75 -44.04 19.78
N PRO A 183 -14.31 -44.92 20.65
CA PRO A 183 -13.82 -45.14 22.01
C PRO A 183 -12.38 -45.63 22.12
#